data_AF-A0A2H9M8H6-F1
#
_entry.id   AF-A0A2H9M8H6-F1
#
_cell.length_a   1.000
_cell.length_b   1.000
_cell.length_c   1.000
_cell.angle_alpha   90.00
_cell.angle_beta   90.00
_cell.angle_gamma   90.00
#
_symmetry.space_group_name_H-M   'P 1'
#
loop_
_entity.id
_entity.type
_entity.pdbx_description
1 polymer ?
#
loop_
_entity_poly.entity_id
_entity_poly.type
_entity_poly.pdbx_seq_one_letter_code
_entity_poly.pdbx_strand_id
1 'polypeptide(L)'
;MLTIFALNARAELNKWVDENGVVHYSDTRPAGVNADTVRNVTGKGTAAAPAQDAPKSYVEREVELKKALQEKQAVNDKLAREKAIQEERQRNCINAQESLRTLESGTRLSAYDAKGERYYLD
;
A
#
# COMPACT_ATOMS: atom_id res chain seq x y z
N MET A 1 3.02 -19.07 -61.08
CA MET A 1 1.72 -18.92 -60.41
C MET A 1 1.93 -19.29 -58.95
N LEU A 2 2.09 -18.29 -58.07
CA LEU A 2 2.49 -18.47 -56.67
C LEU A 2 1.23 -18.75 -55.84
N THR A 3 1.03 -19.99 -55.41
CA THR A 3 -0.10 -20.40 -54.56
C THR A 3 0.18 -20.06 -53.11
N ILE A 4 -0.50 -19.03 -52.60
CA ILE A 4 -0.49 -18.66 -51.18
C ILE A 4 -1.40 -19.65 -50.43
N PHE A 5 -0.80 -20.56 -49.66
CA PHE A 5 -1.54 -21.36 -48.67
C PHE A 5 -1.83 -20.48 -47.46
N ALA A 6 -3.09 -20.05 -47.31
CA ALA A 6 -3.57 -19.43 -46.08
C ALA A 6 -3.69 -20.52 -44.99
N LEU A 7 -2.72 -20.58 -44.07
CA LEU A 7 -2.89 -21.33 -42.83
C LEU A 7 -3.94 -20.61 -41.98
N ASN A 8 -5.11 -21.23 -41.84
CA ASN A 8 -6.12 -20.78 -40.90
C ASN A 8 -5.57 -20.99 -39.49
N ALA A 9 -5.12 -19.93 -38.82
CA ALA A 9 -4.76 -19.96 -37.42
C ALA A 9 -6.04 -20.21 -36.59
N ARG A 10 -6.20 -21.45 -36.12
CA ARG A 10 -7.24 -21.78 -35.15
C ARG A 10 -6.69 -21.51 -33.76
N ALA A 11 -7.04 -20.36 -33.19
CA ALA A 11 -6.76 -20.04 -31.80
C ALA A 11 -7.68 -20.89 -30.91
N GLU A 12 -7.23 -22.09 -30.56
CA GLU A 12 -7.92 -22.98 -29.62
C GLU A 12 -7.14 -22.97 -28.30
N LEU A 13 -7.70 -22.32 -27.28
CA LEU A 13 -7.13 -22.30 -25.94
C LEU A 13 -7.23 -23.70 -25.33
N ASN A 14 -6.09 -24.37 -25.15
CA ASN A 14 -6.02 -25.68 -24.52
C ASN A 14 -5.65 -25.51 -23.04
N LYS A 15 -6.37 -26.24 -22.17
CA LYS A 15 -6.01 -26.40 -20.75
C LYS A 15 -5.44 -27.80 -20.55
N TRP A 16 -4.24 -27.89 -19.99
CA TRP A 16 -3.61 -29.17 -19.64
C TRP A 16 -2.93 -29.07 -18.26
N VAL A 17 -2.63 -30.22 -17.66
CA VAL A 17 -1.96 -30.33 -16.36
C VAL A 17 -0.66 -31.09 -16.57
N ASP A 18 0.44 -30.58 -16.03
CA ASP A 18 1.74 -31.24 -16.09
C ASP A 18 1.91 -32.31 -14.99
N GLU A 19 3.03 -33.02 -15.01
CA GLU A 19 3.35 -34.06 -14.01
C GLU A 19 3.43 -33.53 -12.57
N ASN A 20 3.62 -32.22 -12.40
CA ASN A 20 3.68 -31.55 -11.10
C ASN A 20 2.32 -31.04 -10.62
N GLY A 21 1.25 -31.29 -11.38
CA GLY A 21 -0.11 -30.84 -11.05
C GLY A 21 -0.36 -29.36 -11.36
N VAL A 22 0.54 -28.68 -12.08
CA VAL A 22 0.38 -27.27 -12.45
C VAL A 22 -0.50 -27.17 -13.70
N VAL A 23 -1.50 -26.28 -13.63
CA VAL A 23 -2.44 -26.03 -14.72
C VAL A 23 -1.84 -25.01 -15.70
N HIS A 24 -1.72 -25.40 -16.97
CA HIS A 24 -1.22 -24.55 -18.04
C HIS A 24 -2.30 -24.24 -19.07
N TYR A 25 -2.26 -23.02 -19.62
CA TYR A 25 -3.11 -22.54 -20.70
C TYR A 25 -2.24 -22.11 -21.88
N SER A 26 -2.36 -22.80 -23.01
CA SER A 26 -1.53 -22.51 -24.20
C SER A 26 -2.27 -22.83 -25.49
N ASP A 27 -1.90 -22.14 -26.56
CA ASP A 27 -2.35 -22.43 -27.92
C ASP A 27 -1.63 -23.66 -28.52
N THR A 28 -0.45 -24.02 -27.99
CA THR A 28 0.35 -25.16 -28.47
C THR A 28 0.44 -26.25 -27.40
N ARG A 29 -0.13 -27.43 -27.69
CA ARG A 29 -0.07 -28.60 -26.82
C ARG A 29 1.24 -29.39 -27.00
N PRO A 30 1.95 -29.78 -25.92
CA PRO A 30 3.02 -30.78 -25.99
C PRO A 30 2.50 -32.16 -26.40
N ALA A 31 3.25 -32.89 -27.23
CA ALA A 31 2.86 -34.23 -27.67
C ALA A 31 2.77 -35.21 -26.49
N GLY A 32 1.67 -35.95 -26.38
CA GLY A 32 1.48 -37.01 -25.38
C GLY A 32 0.62 -36.65 -24.16
N VAL A 33 0.16 -35.40 -24.03
CA VAL A 33 -0.72 -34.99 -22.91
C VAL A 33 -2.18 -34.91 -23.36
N ASN A 34 -3.09 -35.52 -22.60
CA ASN A 34 -4.53 -35.34 -22.78
C ASN A 34 -4.88 -33.90 -22.38
N ALA A 35 -5.36 -33.09 -23.33
CA ALA A 35 -5.84 -31.74 -23.06
C ALA A 35 -7.28 -31.58 -23.52
N ASP A 36 -8.05 -30.84 -22.74
CA ASP A 36 -9.42 -30.48 -23.05
C ASP A 36 -9.43 -29.14 -23.81
N THR A 37 -10.09 -29.11 -24.97
CA THR A 37 -10.31 -27.88 -25.74
C THR A 37 -11.31 -27.01 -24.97
N VAL A 38 -10.88 -25.83 -24.52
CA VAL A 38 -11.76 -24.91 -23.78
C VAL A 38 -12.70 -24.21 -24.75
N ARG A 39 -13.81 -24.87 -25.11
CA ARG A 39 -14.75 -24.36 -26.12
C ARG A 39 -15.87 -23.48 -25.54
N ASN A 40 -15.90 -23.26 -24.23
CA ASN A 40 -16.95 -22.43 -23.62
C ASN A 40 -16.50 -21.86 -22.28
N VAL A 41 -16.24 -20.54 -22.23
CA VAL A 41 -16.01 -19.79 -20.98
C VAL A 41 -17.31 -19.12 -20.50
N THR A 42 -18.47 -19.70 -20.84
CA THR A 42 -19.73 -19.35 -20.17
C THR A 42 -19.84 -20.24 -18.94
N GLY A 43 -19.75 -19.64 -17.76
CA GLY A 43 -19.57 -20.30 -16.48
C GLY A 43 -20.71 -21.26 -16.10
N LYS A 44 -20.62 -22.50 -16.56
CA LYS A 44 -21.40 -23.63 -16.06
C LYS A 44 -20.49 -24.83 -15.91
N GLY A 45 -19.96 -24.99 -14.72
CA GLY A 45 -19.12 -26.14 -14.38
C GLY A 45 -18.08 -25.87 -13.30
N THR A 46 -18.37 -25.05 -12.28
CA THR A 46 -17.61 -25.13 -11.04
C THR A 46 -18.13 -26.33 -10.28
N ALA A 47 -17.42 -27.45 -10.39
CA ALA A 47 -17.41 -28.47 -9.35
C ALA A 47 -17.23 -27.74 -8.01
N ALA A 48 -18.06 -28.08 -7.03
CA ALA A 48 -18.07 -27.45 -5.71
C ALA A 48 -16.65 -27.50 -5.11
N ALA A 49 -15.97 -26.35 -5.11
CA ALA A 49 -14.82 -26.16 -4.25
C ALA A 49 -15.30 -26.32 -2.80
N PRO A 50 -14.47 -26.90 -1.90
CA PRO A 50 -14.83 -27.00 -0.49
C PRO A 50 -15.22 -25.60 0.01
N ALA A 51 -16.31 -25.55 0.78
CA ALA A 51 -17.01 -24.33 1.22
C ALA A 51 -16.21 -23.42 2.17
N GLN A 52 -14.88 -23.51 2.17
CA GLN A 52 -13.99 -22.68 2.99
C GLN A 52 -13.52 -21.41 2.26
N ASP A 53 -13.61 -21.34 0.92
CA ASP A 53 -13.23 -20.18 0.12
C ASP A 53 -14.42 -19.65 -0.71
N ALA A 54 -15.56 -19.43 -0.05
CA ALA A 54 -16.59 -18.58 -0.65
C ALA A 54 -15.99 -17.16 -0.79
N PRO A 55 -15.94 -16.57 -2.01
CA PRO A 55 -15.44 -15.22 -2.16
C PRO A 55 -16.29 -14.27 -1.31
N LYS A 56 -15.65 -13.52 -0.40
CA LYS A 56 -16.30 -12.53 0.47
C LYS A 56 -17.30 -11.70 -0.32
N SER A 57 -18.48 -11.48 0.28
CA SER A 57 -19.51 -10.66 -0.35
C SER A 57 -18.95 -9.25 -0.62
N TYR A 58 -19.51 -8.56 -1.63
CA TYR A 58 -19.11 -7.18 -1.94
C TYR A 58 -19.18 -6.28 -0.69
N VAL A 59 -20.19 -6.51 0.16
CA VAL A 59 -20.44 -5.80 1.42
C VAL A 59 -19.36 -6.08 2.47
N GLU A 60 -18.89 -7.32 2.61
CA GLU A 60 -17.78 -7.63 3.52
C GLU A 60 -16.47 -6.97 3.08
N ARG A 61 -16.20 -6.95 1.76
CA ARG A 61 -14.98 -6.36 1.22
C ARG A 61 -14.94 -4.84 1.41
N GLU A 62 -16.05 -4.14 1.20
CA GLU A 62 -16.10 -2.69 1.43
C GLU A 62 -15.92 -2.32 2.92
N VAL A 63 -16.44 -3.13 3.84
CA VAL A 63 -16.28 -2.93 5.29
C VAL A 63 -14.81 -3.11 5.68
N GLU A 64 -14.16 -4.17 5.18
CA GLU A 64 -12.74 -4.41 5.44
C GLU A 64 -11.85 -3.31 4.87
N LEU A 65 -12.13 -2.84 3.65
CA LEU A 65 -11.37 -1.74 3.04
C LEU A 65 -11.54 -0.44 3.84
N LYS A 66 -12.78 -0.11 4.26
CA LYS A 66 -13.03 1.06 5.11
C LYS A 66 -12.28 0.97 6.43
N LYS A 67 -12.32 -0.19 7.09
CA LYS A 67 -11.60 -0.43 8.34
C LYS A 67 -10.09 -0.30 8.16
N ALA A 68 -9.52 -0.89 7.11
CA ALA A 68 -8.10 -0.81 6.81
C ALA A 68 -7.65 0.64 6.50
N LEU A 69 -8.49 1.43 5.84
CA LEU A 69 -8.21 2.86 5.60
C LEU A 69 -8.23 3.66 6.90
N GLN A 70 -9.22 3.43 7.76
CA GLN A 70 -9.31 4.09 9.07
C GLN A 70 -8.11 3.74 9.97
N GLU A 71 -7.71 2.47 10.01
CA GLU A 71 -6.52 2.04 10.76
C GLU A 71 -5.24 2.68 10.23
N LYS A 72 -5.06 2.73 8.90
CA LYS A 72 -3.92 3.41 8.28
C LYS A 72 -3.89 4.91 8.60
N GLN A 73 -5.04 5.58 8.55
CA GLN A 73 -5.15 7.00 8.92
C GLN A 73 -4.80 7.19 10.40
N ALA A 74 -5.36 6.39 11.30
CA ALA A 74 -5.07 6.48 12.73
C ALA A 74 -3.59 6.26 13.06
N VAL A 75 -2.92 5.31 12.39
CA VAL A 75 -1.48 5.08 12.54
C VAL A 75 -0.67 6.27 12.04
N ASN A 76 -1.00 6.80 10.85
CA ASN A 76 -0.30 7.96 10.29
C ASN A 76 -0.47 9.21 11.17
N ASP A 77 -1.69 9.45 11.67
CA ASP A 77 -1.97 10.58 12.55
C ASP A 77 -1.24 10.45 13.89
N LYS A 78 -1.16 9.22 14.44
CA LYS A 78 -0.38 8.96 15.65
C LYS A 78 1.10 9.24 15.42
N LEU A 79 1.67 8.73 14.33
CA LEU A 79 3.08 8.94 13.99
C LEU A 79 3.40 10.43 13.76
N ALA A 80 2.52 11.15 13.05
CA ALA A 80 2.68 12.58 12.80
C ALA A 80 2.65 13.39 14.11
N ARG A 81 1.70 13.08 15.02
CA ARG A 81 1.63 13.71 16.34
C ARG A 81 2.86 13.41 17.20
N GLU A 82 3.31 12.15 17.24
CA GLU A 82 4.50 11.77 17.98
C GLU A 82 5.75 12.50 17.48
N LYS A 83 5.92 12.59 16.15
CA LYS A 83 7.01 13.35 15.54
C LYS A 83 6.95 14.83 15.93
N ALA A 84 5.78 15.47 15.82
CA ALA A 84 5.61 16.87 16.20
C ALA A 84 5.94 17.12 17.69
N ILE A 85 5.52 16.22 18.58
CA ILE A 85 5.83 16.30 20.02
C ILE A 85 7.35 16.17 20.25
N GLN A 86 8.04 15.27 19.55
CA GLN A 86 9.49 15.14 19.70
C GLN A 86 10.24 16.37 19.20
N GLU A 87 9.85 16.92 18.06
CA GLU A 87 10.43 18.16 17.51
C GLU A 87 10.21 19.34 18.48
N GLU A 88 9.01 19.47 19.04
CA GLU A 88 8.70 20.50 20.03
C GLU A 88 9.56 20.33 21.29
N ARG A 89 9.70 19.10 21.82
CA ARG A 89 10.55 18.83 22.98
C ARG A 89 12.01 19.17 22.73
N GLN A 90 12.54 18.83 21.57
CA GLN A 90 13.92 19.17 21.19
C GLN A 90 14.11 20.69 21.12
N ARG A 91 13.19 21.40 20.45
CA ARG A 91 13.22 22.87 20.39
C ARG A 91 13.15 23.50 21.78
N ASN A 92 12.26 23.02 22.64
CA ASN A 92 12.12 23.53 24.00
C ASN A 92 13.40 23.28 24.83
N CYS A 93 14.04 22.12 24.66
CA CYS A 93 15.31 21.81 25.32
C CYS A 93 16.42 22.78 24.88
N ILE A 94 16.57 23.02 23.57
CA ILE A 94 17.56 23.95 23.02
C ILE A 94 17.31 25.36 23.56
N ASN A 95 16.07 25.85 23.46
CA ASN A 95 15.69 27.17 23.95
C ASN A 95 15.95 27.32 25.46
N ALA A 96 15.68 26.28 26.25
CA ALA A 96 15.94 26.29 27.68
C ALA A 96 17.44 26.35 27.99
N GLN A 97 18.27 25.59 27.26
CA GLN A 97 19.72 25.62 27.41
C GLN A 97 20.31 26.98 27.02
N GLU A 98 19.81 27.60 25.95
CA GLU A 98 20.22 28.95 25.55
C GLU A 98 19.82 30.00 26.58
N SER A 99 18.60 29.89 27.12
CA SER A 99 18.11 30.75 28.19
C SER A 99 18.99 30.61 29.45
N LEU A 100 19.31 29.37 29.84
CA LEU A 100 20.19 29.09 30.98
C LEU A 100 21.58 29.71 30.77
N ARG A 101 22.21 29.49 29.62
CA ARG A 101 23.52 30.08 29.30
C ARG A 101 23.49 31.61 29.37
N THR A 102 22.40 32.22 28.90
CA THR A 102 22.23 33.67 28.95
C THR A 102 22.18 34.16 30.40
N LEU A 103 21.41 33.47 31.25
CA LEU A 103 21.32 33.79 32.69
C LEU A 103 22.65 33.59 33.42
N GLU A 104 23.38 32.52 33.10
CA GLU A 104 24.69 32.22 33.70
C GLU A 104 25.82 33.13 33.21
N SER A 105 25.68 33.74 32.03
CA SER A 105 26.71 34.62 31.45
C SER A 105 26.97 35.91 32.23
N GLY A 106 26.09 36.27 33.18
CA GLY A 106 26.17 37.54 33.92
C GLY A 106 25.86 38.77 33.06
N THR A 107 25.36 38.58 31.84
CA THR A 107 24.96 39.68 30.93
C THR A 107 23.65 40.31 31.42
N ARG A 108 23.56 41.65 31.41
CA ARG A 108 22.33 42.35 31.75
C ARG A 108 21.24 42.07 30.71
N LEU A 109 20.11 41.51 31.14
CA LEU A 109 18.98 41.24 30.24
C LEU A 109 18.29 42.55 29.88
N SER A 110 17.83 42.66 28.63
CA SER A 110 17.04 43.81 28.16
C SER A 110 15.77 43.35 27.47
N ALA A 111 14.68 44.08 27.68
CA ALA A 111 13.40 43.88 27.04
C ALA A 111 12.95 45.17 26.35
N TYR A 112 11.90 45.09 25.53
CA TYR A 112 11.28 46.24 24.88
C TYR A 112 9.92 46.51 25.51
N ASP A 113 9.61 47.77 25.76
CA ASP A 113 8.31 48.18 26.28
C ASP A 113 7.24 48.24 25.16
N ALA A 114 6.01 48.62 25.51
CA ALA A 114 4.90 48.77 24.56
C ALA A 114 5.13 49.88 23.51
N LYS A 115 6.10 50.77 23.70
CA LYS A 115 6.50 51.83 22.77
C LYS A 115 7.70 51.43 21.91
N GLY A 116 8.28 50.25 22.16
CA GLY A 116 9.48 49.76 21.47
C GLY A 116 10.80 50.29 22.04
N GLU A 117 10.78 50.92 23.21
CA GLU A 117 11.98 51.40 23.90
C GLU A 117 12.64 50.26 24.68
N ARG A 118 13.98 50.15 24.57
CA ARG A 118 14.75 49.13 25.29
C ARG A 118 14.90 49.53 26.77
N TYR A 119 14.52 48.64 27.68
CA TYR A 119 14.79 48.74 29.11
C TYR A 119 15.55 47.53 29.61
N TYR A 120 16.25 47.67 30.73
CA TYR A 120 16.98 46.56 31.35
C TYR A 120 16.16 45.91 32.45
N LEU A 121 16.23 44.58 32.53
CA LEU A 121 15.69 43.81 33.65
C LEU A 121 16.74 43.87 34.78
N ASP A 122 16.30 44.20 35.98
CA ASP A 122 17.12 44.30 37.20
C ASP A 122 16.88 43.09 38.11
#